data_AF-A0A1M3HLG2-F1
#
_entry.id   AF-A0A1M3HLG2-F1
#
_cell.length_a   1.000
_cell.length_b   1.000
_cell.length_c   1.000
_cell.angle_alpha   90.00
_cell.angle_beta   90.00
_cell.angle_gamma   90.00
#
_symmetry.space_group_name_H-M   'P 1'
#
loop_
_entity.id
_entity.type
_entity.pdbx_description
1 polymer ?
#
loop_
_entity_poly.entity_id
_entity_poly.type
_entity_poly.pdbx_seq_one_letter_code
_entity_poly.pdbx_strand_id
1 'polypeptide(L)'
;MATIVLVSCGSAKKKEPSPARELYTGNLFRASFAYAQALNADKIFILSALHGAVDPAMEIAPYNVTLSPVSKKIKAKQPGLRVLTAAEKLAWAVKVTHQLAMISNIEEDQFIFLAGSAYINPLRGRLVNIYEPLKGINLFDRVSWIKIKLAEIGS
;
A
#
# COMPACT_ATOMS: atom_id res chain seq x y z
N MET A 1 -18.92 10.23 -6.30
CA MET A 1 -18.12 9.19 -5.61
C MET A 1 -16.92 8.87 -6.47
N ALA A 2 -15.74 9.29 -6.05
CA ALA A 2 -14.48 8.91 -6.67
C ALA A 2 -14.03 7.52 -6.16
N THR A 3 -13.21 6.85 -6.95
CA THR A 3 -12.51 5.62 -6.59
C THR A 3 -11.03 5.90 -6.39
N ILE A 4 -10.53 5.59 -5.19
CA ILE A 4 -9.14 5.74 -4.80
C ILE A 4 -8.54 4.35 -4.57
N VAL A 5 -7.48 4.02 -5.32
CA VAL A 5 -6.74 2.76 -5.12
C VAL A 5 -5.52 3.00 -4.25
N LEU A 6 -5.38 2.18 -3.20
CA LEU A 6 -4.29 2.24 -2.23
C LEU A 6 -3.43 0.99 -2.34
N VAL A 7 -2.19 1.15 -2.80
CA VAL A 7 -1.25 0.05 -3.02
C VAL A 7 -0.27 -0.03 -1.86
N SER A 8 -0.16 -1.17 -1.18
CA SER A 8 0.86 -1.30 -0.12
C SER A 8 2.27 -1.20 -0.69
N CYS A 9 3.15 -0.46 0.00
CA CYS A 9 4.55 -0.37 -0.38
C CYS A 9 5.27 -1.74 -0.35
N GLY A 10 6.36 -1.86 -1.11
CA GLY A 10 7.20 -3.07 -1.17
C GLY A 10 8.39 -3.04 -0.20
N SER A 11 8.89 -4.23 0.18
CA SER A 11 10.15 -4.35 0.93
C SER A 11 11.36 -4.02 0.06
N ALA A 12 11.43 -4.60 -1.15
CA ALA A 12 12.48 -4.34 -2.13
C ALA A 12 12.36 -2.92 -2.69
N LYS A 13 13.47 -2.17 -2.64
CA LYS A 13 13.57 -0.78 -3.08
C LYS A 13 14.86 -0.54 -3.88
N LYS A 14 14.88 0.49 -4.71
CA LYS A 14 16.13 1.08 -5.25
C LYS A 14 17.00 1.64 -4.11
N LYS A 15 18.27 1.91 -4.39
CA LYS A 15 19.25 2.46 -3.43
C LYS A 15 19.33 3.99 -3.40
N GLU A 16 18.67 4.64 -4.35
CA GLU A 16 18.68 6.09 -4.53
C GLU A 16 17.25 6.65 -4.45
N PRO A 17 17.09 7.94 -4.13
CA PRO A 17 15.81 8.63 -4.26
C PRO A 17 15.20 8.41 -5.65
N SER A 18 13.90 8.19 -5.69
CA SER A 18 13.16 7.95 -6.93
C SER A 18 11.69 8.28 -6.72
N PRO A 19 10.92 8.51 -7.79
CA PRO A 19 9.46 8.51 -7.71
C PRO A 19 8.96 7.26 -6.98
N ALA A 20 7.99 7.40 -6.09
CA ALA A 20 7.51 6.30 -5.25
C ALA A 20 7.12 5.06 -6.06
N ARG A 21 6.52 5.23 -7.24
CA ARG A 21 6.18 4.13 -8.17
C ARG A 21 7.38 3.35 -8.72
N GLU A 22 8.55 3.97 -8.74
CA GLU A 22 9.80 3.39 -9.24
C GLU A 22 10.72 2.94 -8.11
N LEU A 23 10.59 3.53 -6.92
CA LEU A 23 11.36 3.17 -5.75
C LEU A 23 11.16 1.69 -5.42
N TYR A 24 9.92 1.20 -5.37
CA TYR A 24 9.63 -0.18 -4.98
C TYR A 24 9.75 -1.15 -6.17
N THR A 25 10.59 -2.17 -6.02
CA THR A 25 10.98 -3.07 -7.13
C THR A 25 10.43 -4.48 -7.01
N GLY A 26 9.77 -4.81 -5.90
CA GLY A 26 9.24 -6.15 -5.65
C GLY A 26 8.12 -6.55 -6.61
N ASN A 27 8.10 -7.82 -7.01
CA ASN A 27 7.12 -8.37 -7.97
C ASN A 27 5.66 -8.10 -7.56
N LEU A 28 5.33 -8.31 -6.28
CA LEU A 28 3.98 -8.06 -5.80
C LEU A 28 3.59 -6.57 -5.87
N PHE A 29 4.51 -5.66 -5.55
CA PHE A 29 4.26 -4.23 -5.67
C PHE A 29 4.01 -3.85 -7.14
N ARG A 30 4.91 -4.25 -8.05
CA ARG A 30 4.78 -3.95 -9.48
C ARG A 30 3.47 -4.49 -10.07
N ALA A 31 3.12 -5.73 -9.75
CA ALA A 31 1.84 -6.32 -10.18
C ALA A 31 0.64 -5.56 -9.61
N SER A 32 0.66 -5.24 -8.30
CA SER A 32 -0.43 -4.49 -7.66
C SER A 32 -0.57 -3.08 -8.22
N PHE A 33 0.55 -2.42 -8.53
CA PHE A 33 0.53 -1.07 -9.11
C PHE A 33 0.02 -1.09 -10.56
N ALA A 34 0.45 -2.06 -11.37
CA ALA A 34 -0.11 -2.26 -12.71
C ALA A 34 -1.62 -2.54 -12.67
N TYR A 35 -2.07 -3.35 -11.71
CA TYR A 35 -3.50 -3.60 -11.49
C TYR A 35 -4.24 -2.34 -11.07
N ALA A 36 -3.68 -1.54 -10.16
CA ALA A 36 -4.25 -0.25 -9.79
C ALA A 36 -4.45 0.67 -11.00
N GLN A 37 -3.48 0.71 -11.92
CA GLN A 37 -3.58 1.50 -13.16
C GLN A 37 -4.67 0.98 -14.11
N ALA A 38 -4.90 -0.33 -14.15
CA ALA A 38 -5.92 -0.95 -14.99
C ALA A 38 -7.36 -0.77 -14.45
N LEU A 39 -7.53 -0.46 -13.16
CA LEU A 39 -8.85 -0.31 -12.52
C LEU A 39 -9.59 0.99 -12.91
N ASN A 40 -9.00 1.85 -13.75
CA ASN A 40 -9.57 3.13 -14.18
C ASN A 40 -10.03 4.01 -12.99
N ALA A 41 -9.26 3.99 -11.90
CA ALA A 41 -9.55 4.74 -10.69
C ALA A 41 -9.19 6.22 -10.86
N ASP A 42 -9.93 7.10 -10.17
CA ASP A 42 -9.67 8.54 -10.19
C ASP A 42 -8.30 8.90 -9.61
N LYS A 43 -7.87 8.18 -8.56
CA LYS A 43 -6.58 8.41 -7.89
C LYS A 43 -5.93 7.11 -7.44
N ILE A 44 -4.60 7.07 -7.47
CA ILE A 44 -3.79 5.96 -6.97
C ILE A 44 -2.77 6.51 -5.99
N PHE A 45 -2.67 5.92 -4.80
CA PHE A 45 -1.63 6.24 -3.82
C PHE A 45 -0.90 4.99 -3.35
N ILE A 46 0.35 5.19 -2.93
CA ILE A 46 1.16 4.15 -2.31
C ILE A 46 1.12 4.33 -0.80
N LEU A 47 0.72 3.28 -0.07
CA LEU A 47 0.76 3.24 1.39
C LEU A 47 2.18 2.90 1.86
N SER A 48 2.96 3.94 2.14
CA SER A 48 4.30 3.88 2.73
C SER A 48 4.23 3.76 4.25
N ALA A 49 4.99 2.81 4.81
CA ALA A 49 5.14 2.67 6.26
C ALA A 49 5.76 3.91 6.95
N LEU A 50 6.59 4.67 6.24
CA LEU A 50 7.23 5.87 6.77
C LEU A 50 6.45 7.15 6.42
N HIS A 51 6.03 7.26 5.15
CA HIS A 51 5.49 8.52 4.61
C HIS A 51 3.95 8.60 4.66
N GLY A 52 3.24 7.50 4.90
CA GLY A 52 1.77 7.46 4.87
C GLY A 52 1.25 7.19 3.46
N ALA A 53 0.22 7.92 3.02
CA ALA A 53 -0.25 7.90 1.63
C ALA A 53 0.64 8.82 0.79
N VAL A 54 1.23 8.27 -0.28
CA VAL A 54 2.22 8.95 -1.11
C VAL A 54 1.78 8.93 -2.56
N ASP A 55 1.90 10.08 -3.22
CA ASP A 55 1.66 10.19 -4.66
C ASP A 55 2.70 9.35 -5.43
N PRO A 56 2.30 8.55 -6.44
CA PRO A 56 3.21 7.72 -7.22
C PRO A 56 4.41 8.47 -7.85
N ALA A 57 4.25 9.75 -8.16
CA ALA A 57 5.28 10.62 -8.74
C ALA A 57 6.16 11.29 -7.68
N MET A 58 5.79 11.28 -6.41
CA MET A 58 6.56 11.90 -5.34
C MET A 58 7.93 11.22 -5.19
N GLU A 59 9.01 12.01 -5.27
CA GLU A 59 10.35 11.51 -5.02
C GLU A 59 10.55 11.23 -3.53
N ILE A 60 10.97 10.01 -3.21
CA ILE A 60 11.23 9.58 -1.84
C ILE A 60 12.53 8.76 -1.77
N ALA A 61 13.30 8.96 -0.69
CA ALA A 61 14.51 8.20 -0.41
C ALA A 61 14.19 6.76 0.07
N PRO A 62 15.07 5.78 -0.16
CA PRO A 62 14.89 4.44 0.39
C PRO A 62 14.92 4.46 1.92
N TYR A 63 14.06 3.66 2.53
CA TYR A 63 13.92 3.55 3.98
C TYR A 63 13.60 2.11 4.39
N ASN A 64 13.85 1.80 5.67
CA ASN A 64 13.68 0.45 6.21
C ASN A 64 12.68 0.41 7.38
N VAL A 65 11.42 0.72 7.09
CA VAL A 65 10.31 0.76 8.06
C VAL A 65 9.15 -0.11 7.57
N THR A 66 8.48 -0.82 8.48
CA THR A 66 7.32 -1.68 8.17
C THR A 66 6.22 -1.61 9.24
N LEU A 67 4.95 -1.70 8.80
CA LEU A 67 3.81 -1.98 9.69
C LEU A 67 3.64 -3.48 9.96
N SER A 68 4.08 -4.32 9.03
CA SER A 68 3.86 -5.76 9.10
C SER A 68 4.74 -6.40 10.17
N PRO A 69 4.22 -7.35 10.94
CA PRO A 69 5.07 -8.17 11.81
C PRO A 69 6.09 -8.91 10.96
N VAL A 70 7.31 -9.05 11.49
CA VAL A 70 8.40 -9.78 10.84
C VAL A 70 9.00 -10.79 11.80
N SER A 71 9.38 -11.96 11.28
CA SER A 71 10.02 -12.99 12.10
C SER A 71 11.44 -12.58 12.49
N LYS A 72 11.96 -13.18 13.57
CA LYS A 72 13.36 -12.96 14.01
C LYS A 72 14.35 -13.22 12.88
N LYS A 73 14.12 -14.25 12.06
CA LYS A 73 14.94 -14.59 10.89
C LYS A 73 14.97 -13.48 9.84
N ILE A 74 13.82 -12.86 9.54
CA ILE A 74 13.76 -11.73 8.60
C ILE A 74 14.45 -10.49 9.18
N LYS A 75 14.22 -10.20 10.46
CA LYS A 75 14.87 -9.07 11.14
C LYS A 75 16.39 -9.22 11.18
N ALA A 76 16.90 -10.42 11.41
CA ALA A 76 18.35 -10.70 11.37
C ALA A 76 18.97 -10.48 9.97
N LYS A 77 18.21 -10.75 8.90
CA LYS A 77 18.66 -10.51 7.52
C LYS A 77 18.54 -9.05 7.06
N GLN A 78 17.82 -8.22 7.81
CA GLN A 78 17.58 -6.81 7.48
C GLN A 78 17.97 -5.93 8.68
N PRO A 79 19.28 -5.79 8.95
CA PRO A 79 19.75 -4.88 9.99
C PRO A 79 19.22 -3.46 9.72
N GLY A 80 18.72 -2.81 10.78
CA GLY A 80 18.07 -1.50 10.67
C GLY A 80 16.58 -1.52 10.30
N LEU A 81 15.94 -2.69 10.10
CA LEU A 81 14.50 -2.76 9.87
C LEU A 81 13.74 -2.35 11.14
N ARG A 82 12.99 -1.25 11.03
CA ARG A 82 12.11 -0.73 12.07
C ARG A 82 10.69 -1.24 11.87
N VAL A 83 10.14 -1.90 12.89
CA VAL A 83 8.73 -2.32 12.91
C VAL A 83 7.98 -1.32 13.78
N LEU A 84 6.90 -0.73 13.25
CA LEU A 84 6.09 0.20 14.05
C LEU A 84 5.44 -0.52 15.23
N THR A 85 5.49 0.11 16.40
CA THR A 85 4.72 -0.27 17.59
C THR A 85 3.22 -0.05 17.37
N ALA A 86 2.38 -0.56 18.28
CA ALA A 86 0.93 -0.34 18.20
C ALA A 86 0.56 1.15 18.21
N ALA A 87 1.19 1.95 19.10
CA ALA A 87 0.97 3.39 19.18
C ALA A 87 1.40 4.11 17.89
N GLU A 88 2.55 3.74 17.31
CA GLU A 88 3.01 4.33 16.04
C GLU A 88 2.12 3.94 14.86
N LYS A 89 1.52 2.74 14.85
CA LYS A 89 0.53 2.37 13.84
C LYS A 89 -0.74 3.20 13.94
N LEU A 90 -1.18 3.55 15.16
CA LEU A 90 -2.31 4.46 15.35
C LEU A 90 -1.97 5.88 14.87
N ALA A 91 -0.79 6.39 15.21
CA ALA A 91 -0.31 7.68 14.71
C ALA A 91 -0.19 7.71 13.18
N TRP A 92 0.33 6.61 12.59
CA TRP A 92 0.38 6.42 11.15
C TRP A 92 -1.02 6.43 10.53
N ALA A 93 -2.00 5.78 11.16
CA ALA A 93 -3.38 5.76 10.66
C ALA A 93 -4.01 7.16 10.68
N VAL A 94 -3.83 7.92 11.76
CA VAL A 94 -4.28 9.32 11.85
C VAL A 94 -3.66 10.15 10.72
N LYS A 95 -2.34 10.02 10.51
CA LYS A 95 -1.63 10.71 9.42
C LYS A 95 -2.19 10.36 8.05
N VAL A 96 -2.39 9.07 7.77
CA VAL A 96 -2.92 8.61 6.47
C VAL A 96 -4.35 9.09 6.25
N THR A 97 -5.22 9.00 7.26
CA THR A 97 -6.59 9.52 7.16
C THR A 97 -6.60 11.02 6.85
N HIS A 98 -5.75 11.80 7.52
CA HIS A 98 -5.63 13.24 7.22
C HIS A 98 -5.15 13.46 5.78
N GLN A 99 -4.11 12.75 5.32
CA GLN A 99 -3.62 12.85 3.94
C GLN A 99 -4.70 12.50 2.91
N LEU A 100 -5.51 11.46 3.16
CA LEU A 100 -6.60 11.05 2.27
C LEU A 100 -7.75 12.08 2.30
N ALA A 101 -8.10 12.62 3.45
CA ALA A 101 -9.15 13.64 3.58
C ALA A 101 -8.83 14.94 2.82
N MET A 102 -7.56 15.26 2.61
CA MET A 102 -7.15 16.40 1.79
C MET A 102 -7.41 16.20 0.29
N ILE A 103 -7.58 14.96 -0.17
CA ILE A 103 -7.67 14.61 -1.59
C ILE A 103 -8.91 13.79 -1.95
N SER A 104 -9.75 13.43 -0.99
CA SER A 104 -10.95 12.62 -1.18
C SER A 104 -11.97 12.91 -0.09
N ASN A 105 -13.25 12.60 -0.35
CA ASN A 105 -14.27 12.57 0.68
C ASN A 105 -14.22 11.20 1.37
N ILE A 106 -13.65 11.13 2.57
CA ILE A 106 -13.47 9.86 3.31
C ILE A 106 -14.78 9.17 3.74
N GLU A 107 -15.90 9.90 3.70
CA GLU A 107 -17.23 9.40 4.05
C GLU A 107 -18.00 8.87 2.83
N GLU A 108 -17.69 9.37 1.63
CA GLU A 108 -18.41 9.03 0.40
C GLU A 108 -17.58 8.24 -0.62
N ASP A 109 -16.30 8.57 -0.78
CA ASP A 109 -15.46 7.98 -1.82
C ASP A 109 -15.08 6.53 -1.51
N GLN A 110 -14.89 5.74 -2.56
CA GLN A 110 -14.52 4.33 -2.46
C GLN A 110 -13.00 4.16 -2.36
N PHE A 111 -12.53 3.37 -1.40
CA PHE A 111 -11.13 3.03 -1.19
C PHE A 111 -10.86 1.56 -1.47
N ILE A 112 -10.15 1.27 -2.57
CA ILE A 112 -9.74 -0.08 -2.94
C ILE A 112 -8.34 -0.36 -2.39
N PHE A 113 -8.23 -1.32 -1.48
CA PHE A 113 -6.96 -1.68 -0.85
C PHE A 113 -6.29 -2.88 -1.52
N LEU A 114 -5.21 -2.61 -2.25
CA LEU A 114 -4.25 -3.61 -2.72
C LEU A 114 -3.12 -3.76 -1.68
N ALA A 115 -3.51 -4.14 -0.46
CA ALA A 115 -2.63 -4.15 0.70
C ALA A 115 -2.85 -5.38 1.61
N GLY A 116 -1.94 -5.57 2.56
CA GLY A 116 -2.13 -6.54 3.65
C GLY A 116 -2.90 -5.94 4.82
N SER A 117 -3.48 -6.80 5.67
CA SER A 117 -4.26 -6.38 6.85
C SER A 117 -3.48 -5.48 7.81
N ALA A 118 -2.15 -5.58 7.86
CA ALA A 118 -1.31 -4.69 8.67
C ALA A 118 -1.43 -3.21 8.29
N TYR A 119 -1.76 -2.89 7.04
CA TYR A 119 -2.01 -1.52 6.57
C TYR A 119 -3.49 -1.14 6.67
N ILE A 120 -4.39 -2.11 6.47
CA ILE A 120 -5.84 -1.87 6.41
C ILE A 120 -6.43 -1.72 7.82
N ASN A 121 -6.07 -2.60 8.75
CA ASN A 121 -6.67 -2.65 10.08
C ASN A 121 -6.57 -1.32 10.85
N PRO A 122 -5.44 -0.58 10.85
CA PRO A 122 -5.37 0.71 11.53
C PRO A 122 -6.31 1.78 10.93
N LEU A 123 -6.74 1.61 9.67
CA LEU A 123 -7.62 2.54 8.96
C LEU A 123 -9.10 2.15 9.04
N ARG A 124 -9.41 0.96 9.58
CA ARG A 124 -10.81 0.56 9.80
C ARG A 124 -11.47 1.51 10.79
N GLY A 125 -12.70 1.92 10.47
CA GLY A 125 -13.45 2.92 11.25
C GLY A 125 -13.02 4.37 10.99
N ARG A 126 -12.00 4.60 10.15
CA ARG A 126 -11.59 5.95 9.70
C ARG A 126 -11.96 6.25 8.24
N LEU A 127 -12.26 5.20 7.47
CA LEU A 127 -12.73 5.28 6.09
C LEU A 127 -14.00 4.44 6.00
N VAL A 128 -15.02 4.96 5.33
CA VAL A 128 -16.35 4.33 5.28
C VAL A 128 -16.39 3.23 4.21
N ASN A 129 -16.01 3.55 2.97
CA ASN A 129 -16.21 2.66 1.83
C ASN A 129 -14.93 1.89 1.45
N ILE A 130 -14.58 0.87 2.23
CA ILE A 130 -13.40 0.03 2.01
C ILE A 130 -13.73 -1.21 1.17
N TYR A 131 -13.01 -1.41 0.06
CA TYR A 131 -13.01 -2.65 -0.72
C TYR A 131 -11.64 -3.34 -0.66
N GLU A 132 -11.61 -4.65 -0.46
CA GLU A 132 -10.37 -5.44 -0.26
C GLU A 132 -10.30 -6.63 -1.24
N PRO A 133 -9.87 -6.42 -2.50
CA PRO A 133 -9.83 -7.49 -3.50
C PRO A 133 -8.94 -8.68 -3.10
N LEU A 134 -7.91 -8.42 -2.29
CA LEU A 134 -6.92 -9.41 -1.86
C LEU A 134 -7.29 -10.10 -0.53
N LYS A 135 -8.49 -9.85 0.01
CA LYS A 135 -8.95 -10.48 1.25
C LYS A 135 -9.13 -11.98 1.04
N GLY A 136 -8.58 -12.78 1.96
CA GLY A 136 -8.60 -14.25 1.86
C GLY A 136 -7.54 -14.85 0.91
N ILE A 137 -6.82 -14.02 0.15
CA ILE A 137 -5.76 -14.50 -0.76
C ILE A 137 -4.42 -14.53 -0.04
N ASN A 138 -3.80 -15.72 0.00
CA ASN A 138 -2.47 -15.93 0.57
C ASN A 138 -1.44 -15.05 -0.13
N LEU A 139 -0.44 -14.57 0.63
CA LEU A 139 0.58 -13.66 0.14
C LEU A 139 1.29 -14.17 -1.13
N PHE A 140 1.58 -15.47 -1.19
CA PHE A 140 2.27 -16.10 -2.32
C PHE A 140 1.39 -16.22 -3.57
N ASP A 141 0.06 -16.25 -3.41
CA ASP A 141 -0.90 -16.41 -4.51
C ASP A 141 -1.35 -15.07 -5.09
N ARG A 142 -1.13 -13.97 -4.37
CA ARG A 142 -1.58 -12.62 -4.77
C ARG A 142 -1.06 -12.20 -6.14
N VAL A 143 0.18 -12.51 -6.49
CA VAL A 143 0.73 -12.15 -7.80
C VAL A 143 -0.02 -12.88 -8.93
N SER A 144 -0.27 -14.18 -8.76
CA SER A 144 -1.01 -14.99 -9.73
C SER A 144 -2.44 -14.49 -9.88
N TRP A 145 -3.12 -14.24 -8.76
CA TRP A 145 -4.47 -13.67 -8.76
C TRP A 145 -4.53 -12.33 -9.48
N ILE A 146 -3.58 -11.42 -9.19
CA ILE A 146 -3.53 -10.09 -9.84
C ILE A 146 -3.33 -10.23 -11.35
N LYS A 147 -2.45 -11.13 -11.80
CA LYS A 147 -2.22 -11.37 -13.23
C LYS A 147 -3.48 -11.87 -13.95
N ILE A 148 -4.23 -12.77 -13.33
CA ILE A 148 -5.52 -13.25 -13.86
C ILE A 148 -6.49 -12.09 -13.99
N LYS A 149 -6.64 -11.26 -12.95
CA LYS A 149 -7.54 -10.09 -12.99
C LYS A 149 -7.11 -9.02 -13.98
N LEU A 150 -5.82 -8.80 -14.18
CA LEU A 150 -5.30 -7.92 -15.23
C LEU A 150 -5.70 -8.43 -16.63
N ALA A 151 -5.60 -9.73 -16.88
CA ALA A 151 -5.99 -10.31 -18.17
C ALA A 151 -7.49 -10.20 -18.44
N GLU A 152 -8.33 -10.35 -17.40
CA GLU A 152 -9.78 -10.17 -17.49
C GLU A 152 -10.19 -8.72 -17.84
N ILE A 153 -9.42 -7.70 -17.41
CA ILE A 153 -9.70 -6.29 -17.73
C ILE A 153 -9.29 -5.94 -19.17
N GLY A 154 -8.25 -6.59 -19.69
CA GLY A 154 -7.74 -6.35 -21.05
C GLY A 154 -8.39 -7.19 -22.15
N SER A 155 -9.33 -8.07 -21.80
CA SER A 155 -10.11 -8.90 -22.74
C SER A 155 -11.45 -8.24 -23.06
#